data_AF-A0A381YD44-F1
#
_entry.id   AF-A0A381YD44-F1
#
_cell.length_a   1.000
_cell.length_b   1.000
_cell.length_c   1.000
_cell.angle_alpha   90.00
_cell.angle_beta   90.00
_cell.angle_gamma   90.00
#
_symmetry.space_group_name_H-M   'P 1'
#
loop_
_entity.id
_entity.type
_entity.pdbx_description
1 polymer ?
#
loop_
_entity_poly.entity_id
_entity_poly.type
_entity_poly.pdbx_seq_one_letter_code
_entity_poly.pdbx_strand_id
1 'polypeptide(L)'
;FKKSDFDPQIYIERQGWDPLIAKSYAATLMGMEEYSTNRVFPLRVPGVFQFTSAVATGTSKALAGQLSSQEALDEVAAEWKKIIKRIGADTIREAYAVGVALEDNKN
;
A
#
# COMPACT_ATOMS: atom_id res chain seq x y z
N PHE A 1 11.58 8.54 1.62
CA PHE A 1 11.92 8.32 3.04
C PHE A 1 13.11 9.19 3.40
N LYS A 2 13.31 9.58 4.67
CA LYS A 2 14.52 10.31 5.09
C LYS A 2 15.49 9.32 5.73
N LYS A 3 16.75 9.30 5.29
CA LYS A 3 17.77 8.41 5.89
C LYS A 3 17.94 8.63 7.39
N SER A 4 17.68 9.84 7.87
CA SER A 4 17.67 10.19 9.29
C SER A 4 16.65 9.40 10.12
N ASP A 5 15.59 8.86 9.52
CA ASP A 5 14.57 8.07 10.23
C ASP A 5 15.11 6.70 10.69
N PHE A 6 16.25 6.28 10.12
CA PHE A 6 16.96 5.04 10.43
C PHE A 6 18.24 5.30 11.24
N ASP A 7 18.34 6.44 11.93
CA ASP A 7 19.43 6.65 12.89
C ASP A 7 19.19 5.82 14.17
N PRO A 8 20.06 4.84 14.50
CA PRO A 8 19.90 4.04 15.70
C PRO A 8 19.89 4.85 17.00
N GLN A 9 20.49 6.06 17.02
CA GLN A 9 20.51 6.91 18.22
C GLN A 9 19.12 7.35 18.64
N ILE A 10 18.19 7.51 17.70
CA ILE A 10 16.80 7.88 18.00
C ILE A 10 16.16 6.81 18.89
N TYR A 11 16.41 5.53 18.61
CA TYR A 11 15.86 4.39 19.37
C TYR A 11 16.56 4.23 20.72
N ILE A 12 17.87 4.48 20.79
CA ILE A 12 18.64 4.40 22.02
C ILE A 12 18.24 5.52 22.99
N GLU A 13 18.33 6.78 22.55
CA GLU A 13 18.19 7.94 23.42
C GLU A 13 16.73 8.22 23.81
N ARG A 14 15.79 8.01 22.87
CA ARG A 14 14.38 8.40 23.10
C ARG A 14 13.49 7.24 23.54
N GLN A 15 13.90 6.00 23.26
CA GLN A 15 13.08 4.81 23.53
C GLN A 15 13.80 3.80 24.44
N GLY A 16 15.07 4.03 24.80
CA GLY A 16 15.82 3.18 25.72
C GLY A 16 16.19 1.81 25.16
N TRP A 17 16.28 1.68 23.83
CA TRP A 17 16.60 0.40 23.20
C TRP A 17 18.06 0.02 23.47
N ASP A 18 18.30 -1.29 23.56
CA ASP A 18 19.66 -1.82 23.56
C ASP A 18 20.41 -1.38 22.29
N PRO A 19 21.68 -0.90 22.38
CA PRO A 19 22.41 -0.39 21.23
C PRO A 19 22.63 -1.39 20.10
N LEU A 20 22.79 -2.69 20.38
CA LEU A 20 22.95 -3.72 19.35
C LEU A 20 21.62 -3.98 18.64
N ILE A 21 20.51 -3.98 19.39
CA ILE A 21 19.17 -4.10 18.81
C ILE A 21 18.86 -2.89 17.93
N ALA A 22 19.08 -1.67 18.41
CA ALA A 22 18.83 -0.45 17.65
C ALA A 22 19.62 -0.41 16.34
N LYS A 23 20.92 -0.77 16.37
CA LYS A 23 21.77 -0.82 15.18
C LYS A 23 21.31 -1.88 14.19
N SER A 24 21.00 -3.09 14.65
CA SER A 24 20.57 -4.17 13.75
C SER A 24 19.21 -3.88 13.12
N TYR A 25 18.28 -3.31 13.90
CA TYR A 25 16.97 -2.88 13.41
C TYR A 25 17.08 -1.78 12.35
N ALA A 26 17.79 -0.69 12.67
CA ALA A 26 18.02 0.42 11.75
C ALA A 26 18.68 -0.03 10.45
N ALA A 27 19.72 -0.87 10.54
CA ALA A 27 20.40 -1.42 9.38
C ALA A 27 19.49 -2.31 8.52
N THR A 28 18.65 -3.13 9.17
CA THR A 28 17.69 -4.00 8.47
C THR A 28 16.69 -3.17 7.68
N LEU A 29 16.06 -2.19 8.32
CA LEU A 29 15.09 -1.32 7.66
C LEU A 29 15.74 -0.49 6.54
N MET A 30 16.94 0.04 6.77
CA MET A 30 17.65 0.77 5.72
C MET A 30 18.02 -0.13 4.55
N GLY A 31 18.44 -1.36 4.83
CA GLY A 31 18.72 -2.36 3.80
C GLY A 31 17.48 -2.68 2.95
N MET A 32 16.33 -2.83 3.61
CA MET A 32 15.05 -3.04 2.95
C MET A 32 14.64 -1.84 2.10
N GLU A 33 14.71 -0.62 2.64
CA GLU A 33 14.27 0.60 1.98
C GLU A 33 15.22 1.08 0.86
N GLU A 34 16.53 0.79 0.94
CA GLU A 34 17.50 1.31 -0.04
C GLU A 34 17.88 0.27 -1.11
N TYR A 35 18.00 -1.02 -0.77
CA TYR A 35 18.59 -2.02 -1.68
C TYR A 35 17.65 -3.16 -2.07
N SER A 36 16.50 -3.32 -1.41
CA SER A 36 15.58 -4.41 -1.78
C SER A 36 14.98 -4.17 -3.16
N THR A 37 15.08 -5.17 -4.02
CA THR A 37 14.34 -5.27 -5.29
C THR A 37 13.02 -6.02 -5.14
N ASN A 38 12.70 -6.49 -3.93
CA ASN A 38 11.46 -7.16 -3.60
C ASN A 38 10.67 -6.30 -2.60
N ARG A 39 10.16 -5.16 -3.08
CA ARG A 39 9.33 -4.24 -2.29
C ARG A 39 7.96 -4.16 -2.93
N VAL A 40 6.93 -4.25 -2.10
CA VAL A 40 5.55 -3.96 -2.49
C VAL A 40 5.06 -2.91 -1.52
N PHE A 41 4.72 -1.74 -2.03
CA PHE A 41 4.13 -0.69 -1.23
C PHE A 41 2.61 -0.84 -1.21
N PRO A 42 1.93 -0.44 -0.14
CA PRO A 42 0.48 -0.32 -0.16
C PRO A 42 0.04 0.55 -1.34
N LEU A 43 -0.96 0.11 -2.10
CA LEU A 43 -1.46 0.84 -3.26
C LEU A 43 -1.87 2.28 -2.87
N ARG A 44 -1.19 3.29 -3.43
CA ARG A 44 -1.47 4.71 -3.13
C ARG A 44 -2.05 5.44 -4.33
N VAL A 45 -3.18 4.95 -4.83
CA VAL A 45 -3.95 5.65 -5.85
C VAL A 45 -5.09 6.46 -5.22
N PRO A 46 -5.47 7.61 -5.80
CA PRO A 46 -6.69 8.30 -5.41
C PRO A 46 -7.88 7.33 -5.47
N GLY A 47 -8.68 7.29 -4.40
CA GLY A 47 -9.83 6.41 -4.32
C GLY A 47 -9.56 5.00 -3.76
N VAL A 48 -8.34 4.70 -3.30
CA VAL A 48 -7.97 3.35 -2.80
C VAL A 48 -8.96 2.80 -1.77
N PHE A 49 -9.38 3.61 -0.78
CA PHE A 49 -10.35 3.16 0.22
C PHE A 49 -11.69 2.77 -0.39
N GLN A 50 -12.18 3.52 -1.38
CA GLN A 50 -13.42 3.24 -2.08
C GLN A 50 -13.32 1.95 -2.89
N PHE A 51 -12.18 1.69 -3.55
CA PHE A 51 -11.93 0.42 -4.24
C PHE A 51 -11.98 -0.76 -3.25
N THR A 52 -11.30 -0.65 -2.11
CA THR A 52 -11.29 -1.67 -1.06
C THR A 52 -12.67 -1.88 -0.42
N SER A 53 -13.40 -0.80 -0.14
CA SER A 53 -14.76 -0.87 0.40
C SER A 53 -15.73 -1.54 -0.56
N ALA A 54 -15.59 -1.33 -1.87
CA ALA A 54 -16.41 -2.02 -2.87
C ALA A 54 -16.20 -3.54 -2.79
N VAL A 55 -14.93 -3.99 -2.75
CA VAL A 55 -14.60 -5.43 -2.59
C VAL A 55 -15.18 -5.98 -1.30
N ALA A 56 -14.95 -5.32 -0.17
CA ALA A 56 -15.48 -5.75 1.12
C ALA A 56 -17.01 -5.91 1.09
N THR A 57 -17.71 -4.93 0.50
CA THR A 57 -19.17 -4.98 0.33
C THR A 57 -19.61 -6.16 -0.52
N GLY A 58 -19.00 -6.36 -1.70
CA GLY A 58 -19.34 -7.47 -2.59
C GLY A 58 -19.09 -8.83 -1.94
N THR A 59 -17.93 -9.02 -1.31
CA THR A 59 -17.61 -10.25 -0.59
C THR A 59 -18.59 -10.51 0.55
N SER A 60 -19.00 -9.49 1.31
CA SER A 60 -20.02 -9.66 2.36
C SER A 60 -21.37 -10.11 1.81
N LYS A 61 -21.82 -9.56 0.66
CA LYS A 61 -23.07 -9.99 0.01
C LYS A 61 -23.00 -11.45 -0.44
N ALA A 62 -21.87 -11.86 -1.02
CA ALA A 62 -21.66 -13.25 -1.43
C ALA A 62 -21.67 -14.21 -0.24
N LEU A 63 -20.94 -13.88 0.84
CA LEU A 63 -20.88 -14.69 2.06
C LEU A 63 -22.24 -14.80 2.77
N ALA A 64 -23.07 -13.75 2.68
CA ALA A 64 -24.42 -13.76 3.21
C ALA A 64 -25.43 -14.52 2.32
N GLY A 65 -24.99 -15.04 1.16
CA GLY A 65 -25.86 -15.73 0.19
C GLY A 65 -26.82 -14.81 -0.55
N GLN A 66 -26.60 -13.49 -0.50
CA GLN A 66 -27.45 -12.50 -1.19
C GLN A 66 -27.17 -12.45 -2.69
N LEU A 67 -25.94 -12.76 -3.08
CA LEU A 67 -25.48 -12.85 -4.47
C LEU A 67 -24.60 -14.08 -4.63
N SER A 68 -24.53 -14.63 -5.83
CA SER A 68 -23.44 -15.55 -6.18
C SER A 68 -22.10 -14.83 -6.18
N SER A 69 -20.99 -15.59 -6.10
CA SER A 69 -19.64 -15.02 -6.16
C SER A 69 -19.40 -14.20 -7.44
N GLN A 70 -19.99 -14.62 -8.57
CA GLN A 70 -19.87 -13.91 -9.83
C GLN A 70 -20.62 -12.57 -9.79
N GLU A 71 -21.90 -12.57 -9.41
CA GLU A 71 -22.72 -11.35 -9.33
C GLU A 71 -22.12 -10.33 -8.37
N ALA A 72 -21.59 -10.79 -7.23
CA ALA A 72 -20.93 -9.93 -6.27
C ALA A 72 -19.68 -9.24 -6.87
N LEU A 73 -18.85 -9.97 -7.61
CA LEU A 73 -17.67 -9.38 -8.26
C LEU A 73 -18.03 -8.50 -9.47
N ASP A 74 -19.14 -8.78 -10.15
CA ASP A 74 -19.66 -7.92 -11.21
C ASP A 74 -20.13 -6.57 -10.63
N GLU A 75 -20.78 -6.56 -9.47
CA GLU A 75 -21.10 -5.33 -8.75
C GLU A 75 -19.85 -4.55 -8.34
N VAL A 76 -18.82 -5.23 -7.81
CA VAL A 76 -17.53 -4.62 -7.47
C VAL A 76 -16.92 -3.95 -8.70
N ALA A 77 -16.90 -4.65 -9.84
CA ALA A 77 -16.37 -4.11 -11.09
C ALA A 77 -17.17 -2.89 -11.58
N ALA A 78 -18.50 -2.90 -11.42
CA ALA A 78 -19.34 -1.76 -11.74
C ALA A 78 -19.05 -0.55 -10.84
N GLU A 79 -18.87 -0.75 -9.54
CA GLU A 79 -18.49 0.32 -8.61
C GLU A 79 -17.10 0.88 -8.91
N TRP A 80 -16.14 0.02 -9.23
CA TRP A 80 -14.80 0.45 -9.64
C TRP A 80 -14.84 1.34 -10.88
N LYS A 81 -15.66 1.00 -11.90
CA LYS A 81 -15.86 1.86 -13.08
C LYS A 81 -16.41 3.23 -12.70
N LYS A 82 -17.35 3.31 -11.75
CA LYS A 82 -17.88 4.60 -11.24
C LYS A 82 -16.80 5.41 -10.53
N ILE A 83 -15.98 4.77 -9.69
CA ILE A 83 -14.86 5.41 -8.98
C ILE A 83 -13.85 5.97 -10.00
N ILE A 84 -13.42 5.15 -10.96
CA ILE A 84 -12.49 5.55 -12.02
C ILE A 84 -13.05 6.74 -12.82
N LYS A 85 -14.33 6.67 -13.23
CA LYS A 85 -14.97 7.77 -13.96
C LYS A 85 -15.00 9.07 -13.16
N ARG A 86 -15.23 9.01 -11.85
CA ARG A 86 -15.27 10.20 -10.98
C ARG A 86 -13.90 10.83 -10.76
N ILE A 87 -12.85 10.01 -10.63
CA ILE A 87 -11.49 10.47 -10.33
C ILE A 87 -10.71 10.85 -11.59
N GLY A 88 -10.97 10.16 -12.70
CA GLY A 88 -10.18 10.22 -13.92
C GLY A 88 -9.22 9.03 -14.01
N ALA A 89 -9.28 8.30 -15.13
CA ALA A 89 -8.43 7.14 -15.36
C ALA A 89 -6.94 7.51 -15.41
N ASP A 90 -6.61 8.64 -16.03
CA ASP A 90 -5.22 9.07 -16.18
C ASP A 90 -4.63 9.50 -14.83
N THR A 91 -5.39 10.24 -14.01
CA THR A 91 -5.01 10.55 -12.61
C THR A 91 -4.65 9.30 -11.81
N ILE A 92 -5.43 8.22 -11.94
CA ILE A 92 -5.17 6.95 -11.24
C ILE A 92 -3.92 6.27 -11.82
N ARG A 93 -3.77 6.24 -13.14
CA ARG A 93 -2.61 5.63 -13.81
C ARG A 93 -1.30 6.33 -13.45
N GLU A 94 -1.29 7.67 -13.44
CA GLU A 94 -0.13 8.46 -13.05
C GLU A 94 0.28 8.16 -11.61
N ALA A 95 -0.67 8.15 -10.67
CA ALA A 95 -0.39 7.80 -9.28
C ALA A 95 0.10 6.36 -9.12
N TYR A 96 -0.48 5.42 -9.87
CA TYR A 96 -0.03 4.03 -9.87
C TYR A 96 1.40 3.88 -10.40
N ALA A 97 1.74 4.58 -11.48
CA ALA A 97 3.08 4.57 -12.08
C ALA A 97 4.17 5.07 -11.12
N VAL A 98 3.85 6.05 -10.26
CA VAL A 98 4.77 6.49 -9.18
C VAL A 98 5.05 5.34 -8.22
N GLY A 99 4.02 4.59 -7.81
CA GLY A 99 4.17 3.40 -6.96
C GLY A 99 5.07 2.35 -7.60
N VAL A 100 4.82 2.02 -8.87
CA VAL A 100 5.64 1.05 -9.62
C VAL A 100 7.08 1.52 -9.77
N ALA A 101 7.32 2.80 -10.07
CA ALA A 101 8.68 3.34 -10.15
C ALA A 101 9.45 3.21 -8.82
N LEU A 102 8.75 3.42 -7.69
CA LEU A 102 9.33 3.20 -6.36
C LEU A 102 9.69 1.72 -6.13
N GLU A 103 8.83 0.79 -6.51
CA GLU A 103 9.07 -0.65 -6.39
C GLU A 103 10.24 -1.10 -7.28
N ASP A 104 10.35 -0.52 -8.47
CA ASP A 104 11.40 -0.78 -9.46
C ASP A 104 12.76 -0.11 -9.16
N ASN A 105 12.90 0.64 -8.06
CA ASN A 105 14.10 1.43 -7.75
C ASN A 105 14.45 2.51 -8.82
N LYS A 106 13.45 3.10 -9.49
CA LYS A 106 13.65 4.09 -10.58
C LYS A 106 13.49 5.56 -10.13
N ASN A 107 13.70 5.85 -8.85
CA ASN A 107 13.49 7.18 -8.26
C ASN A 107 14.69 8.11 -8.35
#